data_AF-A0A7S0N5G6-F1
#
_entry.id   AF-A0A7S0N5G6-F1
#
_cell.length_a   1.000
_cell.length_b   1.000
_cell.length_c   1.000
_cell.angle_alpha   90.00
_cell.angle_beta   90.00
_cell.angle_gamma   90.00
#
_symmetry.space_group_name_H-M   'P 1'
#
loop_
_entity.id
_entity.type
_entity.pdbx_description
1 polymer ?
#
loop_
_entity_poly.entity_id
_entity_poly.type
_entity_poly.pdbx_seq_one_letter_code
_entity_poly.pdbx_strand_id
1 'polypeptide(L)'
;FGILQFDFGETFKPPVEGETIPEQLLQDLIKALQKSVLSAATVQSTVSNYLTGKYLSCEQAADVISRIKASNVVGEPIVMLSANLHKRLSDPENINAVMQTLSKAEGHAFEKFAGPLAFSFTLHNPTGHYVLDLGKNSERDVAMHLAAWKNQESVFEEQCQKEKSQVGFPKPNFERVWRNATINGHTHFYSTTSAFPLSGKFEIDFVQISKPETEAKPITDKELDSLIYNQWSIKDSENPEMLVSYFRELSNTFYFTCRQVQNVLILATKAVLLGKMYSDQKILQQWTSSTVSKYFNHWRFENRSPKRFVRLICLGNDCSDLSLYKLRVEIMVTAFARIIDWHGFRPLILDHLSEIENSDLEKRLGRYNIFDKVVAVGAYNLDLSSKEKYRVMQEIVRLGEVEEGRSFVDITYNDKDFSIPASWKQEIPNRGVIRFCYCRGWEVCERVRSNHALSPKWPPGFRERHGIGWVAMDRLKRVQQKLRSKFPD
;
A
#
# COMPACT_ATOMS: atom_id res chain seq x y z
N PHE A 1 6.45 44.55 -25.46
CA PHE A 1 5.29 44.16 -24.64
C PHE A 1 5.10 42.67 -24.80
N GLY A 2 5.53 41.87 -23.81
CA GLY A 2 5.31 40.43 -23.80
C GLY A 2 3.94 40.13 -23.21
N ILE A 3 3.19 39.23 -23.84
CA ILE A 3 1.90 38.76 -23.32
C ILE A 3 2.21 37.79 -22.17
N LEU A 4 1.86 38.18 -20.95
CA LEU A 4 1.81 37.27 -19.81
C LEU A 4 0.55 36.43 -19.93
N GLN A 5 0.70 35.16 -20.28
CA GLN A 5 -0.37 34.18 -20.30
C GLN A 5 -0.30 33.40 -18.98
N PHE A 6 -1.31 33.58 -18.13
CA PHE A 6 -1.46 32.80 -16.90
C PHE A 6 -2.29 31.56 -17.23
N ASP A 7 -1.69 30.38 -17.14
CA ASP A 7 -2.47 29.16 -16.93
C ASP A 7 -2.88 29.15 -15.46
N PHE A 8 -4.07 29.69 -15.19
CA PHE A 8 -4.70 29.60 -13.88
C PHE A 8 -5.07 28.13 -13.63
N GLY A 9 -4.15 27.36 -13.05
CA GLY A 9 -4.52 26.15 -12.35
C GLY A 9 -5.25 26.57 -11.08
N GLU A 10 -6.57 26.43 -11.05
CA GLU A 10 -7.34 26.57 -9.80
C GLU A 10 -6.59 25.80 -8.72
N THR A 11 -6.21 26.51 -7.65
CA THR A 11 -5.68 25.89 -6.44
C THR A 11 -6.65 24.79 -6.05
N PHE A 12 -6.23 23.54 -6.23
CA PHE A 12 -7.04 22.37 -5.93
C PHE A 12 -7.36 22.39 -4.43
N LYS A 13 -8.53 22.93 -4.10
CA LYS A 13 -9.25 22.54 -2.91
C LYS A 13 -10.13 21.38 -3.37
N PRO A 14 -9.90 20.14 -2.91
CA PRO A 14 -10.95 19.15 -3.03
C PRO A 14 -12.19 19.76 -2.36
N PRO A 15 -13.36 19.80 -3.03
CA PRO A 15 -14.57 20.28 -2.39
C PRO A 15 -14.78 19.46 -1.11
N VAL A 16 -15.14 20.16 -0.04
CA VAL A 16 -15.56 19.50 1.19
C VAL A 16 -16.82 18.70 0.88
N GLU A 17 -16.97 17.52 1.48
CA GLU A 17 -18.19 16.71 1.46
C GLU A 17 -19.40 17.64 1.72
N GLY A 18 -20.19 17.95 0.68
CA GLY A 18 -21.35 18.86 0.77
C GLY A 18 -21.43 20.03 -0.23
N GLU A 19 -20.41 20.32 -1.04
CA GLU A 19 -20.46 21.37 -2.08
C GLU A 19 -20.81 20.82 -3.48
N THR A 20 -21.71 19.84 -3.56
CA THR A 20 -22.21 19.38 -4.86
C THR A 20 -23.25 20.34 -5.43
N ILE A 21 -23.48 20.30 -6.75
CA ILE A 21 -24.47 21.20 -7.34
C ILE A 21 -25.88 20.93 -6.77
N PRO A 22 -26.70 21.98 -6.58
CA PRO A 22 -28.09 21.82 -6.18
C PRO A 22 -28.90 21.02 -7.20
N GLU A 23 -29.90 20.29 -6.72
CA GLU A 23 -30.78 19.45 -7.55
C GLU A 23 -31.38 20.20 -8.75
N GLN A 24 -31.75 21.47 -8.56
CA GLN A 24 -32.30 22.28 -9.66
C GLN A 24 -31.28 22.46 -10.81
N LEU A 25 -30.02 22.70 -10.49
CA LEU A 25 -28.96 22.86 -11.50
C LEU A 25 -28.64 21.53 -12.19
N LEU A 26 -28.72 20.42 -11.44
CA LEU A 26 -28.60 19.07 -11.99
C LEU A 26 -29.70 18.78 -13.02
N GLN A 27 -30.96 19.10 -12.68
CA GLN A 27 -32.09 18.95 -13.60
C GLN A 27 -31.94 19.82 -14.85
N ASP A 28 -31.41 21.03 -14.72
CA ASP A 28 -31.20 21.93 -15.86
C ASP A 28 -30.07 21.43 -16.78
N LEU A 29 -28.99 20.89 -16.21
CA LEU A 29 -27.92 20.21 -16.96
C LEU A 29 -28.47 19.01 -17.75
N ILE A 30 -29.27 18.15 -17.10
CA ILE A 30 -29.87 16.97 -17.75
C ILE A 30 -30.76 17.40 -18.91
N LYS A 31 -31.65 18.38 -18.70
CA LYS A 31 -32.51 18.92 -19.77
C LYS A 31 -31.71 19.50 -20.92
N ALA A 32 -30.61 20.21 -20.64
CA ALA A 32 -29.75 20.76 -21.68
C ALA A 32 -29.12 19.64 -22.52
N LEU A 33 -28.56 18.62 -21.86
CA LEU A 33 -27.94 17.47 -22.51
C LEU A 33 -28.95 16.66 -23.34
N GLN A 34 -30.18 16.48 -22.87
CA GLN A 34 -31.24 15.77 -23.60
C GLN A 34 -31.71 16.50 -24.86
N LYS A 35 -31.66 17.84 -24.87
CA LYS A 35 -32.07 18.66 -26.02
C LYS A 35 -31.01 18.75 -27.10
N SER A 36 -29.75 18.55 -26.74
CA SER A 36 -28.62 18.64 -27.66
C SER A 36 -28.34 17.34 -28.41
N VAL A 37 -27.90 17.44 -29.67
CA VAL A 37 -27.21 16.32 -30.33
C VAL A 37 -25.88 16.12 -29.59
N LEU A 38 -25.74 14.98 -28.93
CA LEU A 38 -24.59 14.66 -28.10
C LEU A 38 -23.37 14.32 -28.97
N SER A 39 -22.65 15.36 -29.38
CA SER A 39 -21.29 15.27 -29.91
C SER A 39 -20.27 15.54 -28.79
N ALA A 40 -19.02 15.10 -28.98
CA ALA A 40 -17.94 15.38 -28.04
C ALA A 40 -17.81 16.88 -27.70
N ALA A 41 -17.90 17.75 -28.72
CA ALA A 41 -17.82 19.20 -28.55
C ALA A 41 -19.02 19.75 -27.76
N THR A 42 -20.24 19.30 -28.09
CA THR A 42 -21.47 19.76 -27.43
C THR A 42 -21.50 19.32 -25.96
N VAL A 43 -21.10 18.08 -25.68
CA VAL A 43 -21.00 17.55 -24.31
C VAL A 43 -20.01 18.37 -23.51
N GLN A 44 -18.80 18.58 -24.04
CA GLN A 44 -17.77 19.34 -23.35
C GLN A 44 -18.21 20.79 -23.08
N SER A 45 -18.81 21.47 -24.07
CA SER A 45 -19.29 22.84 -23.88
C SER A 45 -20.44 22.92 -22.87
N THR A 46 -21.41 22.02 -22.94
CA THR A 46 -22.56 22.01 -22.03
C THR A 46 -22.12 21.70 -20.60
N VAL A 47 -21.30 20.66 -20.41
CA VAL A 47 -20.76 20.31 -19.09
C VAL A 47 -19.94 21.48 -18.52
N SER A 48 -19.07 22.10 -19.33
CA SER A 48 -18.28 23.25 -18.89
C SER A 48 -19.17 24.43 -18.49
N ASN A 49 -20.18 24.78 -19.29
CA ASN A 49 -21.07 25.91 -19.00
C ASN A 49 -21.83 25.76 -17.67
N TYR A 50 -22.26 24.55 -17.34
CA TYR A 50 -23.04 24.30 -16.12
C TYR A 50 -22.16 24.04 -14.90
N LEU A 51 -20.98 23.41 -15.09
CA LEU A 51 -20.11 22.94 -14.02
C LEU A 51 -18.80 23.73 -13.86
N THR A 52 -18.67 24.91 -14.46
CA THR A 52 -17.49 25.77 -14.21
C THR A 52 -17.41 26.10 -12.72
N GLY A 53 -16.30 25.72 -12.08
CA GLY A 53 -16.07 25.90 -10.64
C GLY A 53 -17.01 25.12 -9.73
N LYS A 54 -17.72 24.11 -10.24
CA LYS A 54 -18.70 23.31 -9.50
C LYS A 54 -18.46 21.81 -9.68
N TYR A 55 -18.92 21.03 -8.72
CA TYR A 55 -18.68 19.59 -8.66
C TYR A 55 -19.98 18.80 -8.46
N LEU A 56 -19.95 17.53 -8.85
CA LEU A 56 -21.03 16.55 -8.74
C LEU A 56 -20.59 15.42 -7.82
N SER A 57 -21.52 14.82 -7.08
CA SER A 57 -21.24 13.48 -6.54
C SER A 57 -21.28 12.43 -7.65
N CYS A 58 -20.67 11.25 -7.40
CA CYS A 58 -20.74 10.11 -8.28
C CYS A 58 -22.18 9.63 -8.48
N GLU A 59 -23.03 9.75 -7.46
CA GLU A 59 -24.46 9.47 -7.58
C GLU A 59 -25.17 10.44 -8.53
N GLN A 60 -24.89 11.74 -8.41
CA GLN A 60 -25.44 12.74 -9.34
C GLN A 60 -24.95 12.53 -10.76
N ALA A 61 -23.66 12.22 -10.94
CA ALA A 61 -23.11 11.87 -12.25
C ALA A 61 -23.75 10.60 -12.82
N ALA A 62 -23.99 9.58 -11.99
CA ALA A 62 -24.68 8.36 -12.37
C ALA A 62 -26.14 8.61 -12.77
N ASP A 63 -26.86 9.51 -12.07
CA ASP A 63 -28.22 9.93 -12.47
C ASP A 63 -28.21 10.63 -13.83
N VAL A 64 -27.28 11.58 -14.04
CA VAL A 64 -27.11 12.25 -15.34
C VAL A 64 -26.91 11.22 -16.45
N ILE A 65 -25.96 10.30 -16.29
CA ILE A 65 -25.67 9.27 -17.31
C ILE A 65 -26.89 8.39 -17.55
N SER A 66 -27.54 7.92 -16.48
CA SER A 66 -28.71 7.05 -16.57
C SER A 66 -29.88 7.70 -17.31
N ARG A 67 -30.18 8.97 -17.03
CA ARG A 67 -31.27 9.71 -17.71
C ARG A 67 -30.97 10.06 -19.16
N ILE A 68 -29.70 10.27 -19.50
CA ILE A 68 -29.29 10.43 -20.91
C ILE A 68 -29.40 9.09 -21.65
N LYS A 69 -28.97 7.98 -21.04
CA LYS A 69 -29.13 6.63 -21.62
C LYS A 69 -30.59 6.26 -21.82
N ALA A 70 -31.48 6.66 -20.90
CA ALA A 70 -32.93 6.48 -21.05
C ALA A 70 -33.51 7.19 -22.29
N SER A 71 -32.79 8.15 -22.88
CA SER A 71 -33.16 8.81 -24.13
C SER A 71 -32.61 8.09 -25.39
N ASN A 72 -32.29 6.79 -25.27
CA ASN A 72 -31.71 5.92 -26.32
C ASN A 72 -30.32 6.34 -26.82
N VAL A 73 -29.55 7.05 -26.00
CA VAL A 73 -28.16 7.42 -26.30
C VAL A 73 -27.24 6.35 -25.71
N VAL A 74 -26.38 5.75 -26.53
CA VAL A 74 -25.44 4.68 -26.12
C VAL A 74 -24.09 4.85 -26.82
N GLY A 75 -23.04 4.20 -26.29
CA GLY A 75 -21.73 4.14 -26.93
C GLY A 75 -20.88 5.38 -26.71
N GLU A 76 -20.24 5.88 -27.77
CA GLU A 76 -19.24 6.96 -27.70
C GLU A 76 -19.74 8.25 -27.01
N PRO A 77 -20.96 8.76 -27.25
CA PRO A 77 -21.45 9.95 -26.55
C PRO A 77 -21.55 9.78 -25.04
N ILE A 78 -21.91 8.58 -24.58
CA ILE A 78 -21.96 8.24 -23.15
C ILE A 78 -20.55 8.19 -22.57
N VAL A 79 -19.60 7.57 -23.28
CA VAL A 79 -18.19 7.54 -22.85
C VAL A 79 -17.62 8.95 -22.69
N MET A 80 -17.90 9.83 -23.65
CA MET A 80 -17.47 11.22 -23.61
C MET A 80 -18.15 12.01 -22.49
N LEU A 81 -19.44 11.79 -22.25
CA LEU A 81 -20.16 12.39 -21.12
C LEU A 81 -19.54 11.95 -19.80
N SER A 82 -19.38 10.65 -19.58
CA SER A 82 -18.76 10.08 -18.38
C SER A 82 -17.36 10.67 -18.16
N ALA A 83 -16.54 10.77 -19.20
CA ALA A 83 -15.20 11.37 -19.14
C ALA A 83 -15.19 12.85 -18.75
N ASN A 84 -16.17 13.63 -19.21
CA ASN A 84 -16.26 15.04 -18.86
C ASN A 84 -16.81 15.24 -17.44
N LEU A 85 -17.77 14.41 -17.01
CA LEU A 85 -18.30 14.43 -15.64
C LEU A 85 -17.24 13.97 -14.62
N HIS A 86 -16.42 12.98 -14.98
CA HIS A 86 -15.36 12.45 -14.10
C HIS A 86 -14.38 13.55 -13.62
N LYS A 87 -14.07 14.52 -14.49
CA LYS A 87 -13.22 15.67 -14.17
C LYS A 87 -13.85 16.67 -13.18
N ARG A 88 -15.12 16.48 -12.84
CA ARG A 88 -15.95 17.35 -11.99
C ARG A 88 -16.55 16.59 -10.82
N LEU A 89 -16.03 15.42 -10.47
CA LEU A 89 -16.50 14.67 -9.31
C LEU A 89 -15.92 15.23 -8.01
N SER A 90 -16.76 15.35 -6.99
CA SER A 90 -16.36 15.72 -5.63
C SER A 90 -15.89 14.52 -4.80
N ASP A 91 -16.39 13.32 -5.12
CA ASP A 91 -16.18 12.05 -4.42
C ASP A 91 -15.69 10.96 -5.39
N PRO A 92 -14.55 11.16 -6.09
CA PRO A 92 -14.06 10.23 -7.13
C PRO A 92 -13.88 8.78 -6.64
N GLU A 93 -13.77 8.55 -5.34
CA GLU A 93 -13.79 7.23 -4.71
C GLU A 93 -15.06 6.40 -4.99
N ASN A 94 -16.20 7.05 -5.21
CA ASN A 94 -17.50 6.42 -5.43
C ASN A 94 -17.76 6.15 -6.92
N ILE A 95 -16.72 6.18 -7.77
CA ILE A 95 -16.83 6.01 -9.23
C ILE A 95 -17.56 4.73 -9.65
N ASN A 96 -17.61 3.72 -8.78
CA ASN A 96 -18.39 2.51 -8.99
C ASN A 96 -19.87 2.79 -9.28
N ALA A 97 -20.47 3.83 -8.67
CA ALA A 97 -21.84 4.25 -8.98
C ALA A 97 -21.98 4.65 -10.46
N VAL A 98 -21.00 5.38 -11.00
CA VAL A 98 -20.93 5.74 -12.43
C VAL A 98 -20.68 4.49 -13.28
N MET A 99 -19.73 3.63 -12.89
CA MET A 99 -19.40 2.42 -13.66
C MET A 99 -20.56 1.45 -13.81
N GLN A 100 -21.40 1.32 -12.78
CA GLN A 100 -22.60 0.47 -12.83
C GLN A 100 -23.63 0.94 -13.85
N THR A 101 -23.60 2.22 -14.26
CA THR A 101 -24.46 2.76 -15.32
C THR A 101 -23.94 2.46 -16.72
N LEU A 102 -22.67 2.07 -16.86
CA LEU A 102 -22.01 1.81 -18.14
C LEU A 102 -22.10 0.33 -18.53
N SER A 103 -22.26 0.06 -19.82
CA SER A 103 -22.02 -1.29 -20.34
C SER A 103 -20.53 -1.65 -20.24
N LYS A 104 -20.18 -2.93 -20.29
CA LYS A 104 -18.76 -3.36 -20.23
C LYS A 104 -17.88 -2.69 -21.29
N ALA A 105 -18.40 -2.50 -22.51
CA ALA A 105 -17.68 -1.84 -23.59
C ALA A 105 -17.50 -0.33 -23.34
N GLU A 106 -18.56 0.34 -22.85
CA GLU A 106 -18.50 1.77 -22.47
C GLU A 106 -17.54 1.99 -21.29
N GLY A 107 -17.59 1.13 -20.27
CA GLY A 107 -16.71 1.19 -19.12
C GLY A 107 -15.24 1.05 -19.51
N HIS A 108 -14.91 0.08 -20.37
CA HIS A 108 -13.55 -0.10 -20.87
C HIS A 108 -13.06 1.10 -21.72
N ALA A 109 -13.93 1.65 -22.56
CA ALA A 109 -13.61 2.83 -23.35
C ALA A 109 -13.44 4.09 -22.47
N PHE A 110 -14.26 4.22 -21.42
CA PHE A 110 -14.15 5.30 -20.43
C PHE A 110 -12.85 5.22 -19.63
N GLU A 111 -12.48 4.03 -19.14
CA GLU A 111 -11.20 3.80 -18.46
C GLU A 111 -10.00 4.17 -19.33
N LYS A 112 -10.03 3.76 -20.61
CA LYS A 112 -9.00 4.13 -21.59
C LYS A 112 -8.91 5.65 -21.80
N PHE A 113 -10.04 6.35 -21.76
CA PHE A 113 -10.11 7.81 -21.95
C PHE A 113 -9.67 8.59 -20.70
N ALA A 114 -10.09 8.17 -19.50
CA ALA A 114 -9.70 8.79 -18.24
C ALA A 114 -8.18 8.61 -17.97
N GLY A 115 -7.60 7.54 -18.52
CA GLY A 115 -6.25 7.10 -18.25
C GLY A 115 -6.28 6.02 -17.16
N PRO A 116 -5.76 4.81 -17.42
CA PRO A 116 -5.89 3.68 -16.49
C PRO A 116 -5.42 3.99 -15.06
N LEU A 117 -4.37 4.81 -14.94
CA LEU A 117 -3.80 5.19 -13.64
C LEU A 117 -4.68 6.21 -12.90
N ALA A 118 -5.21 7.23 -13.59
CA ALA A 118 -6.14 8.18 -12.98
C ALA A 118 -7.45 7.52 -12.58
N PHE A 119 -7.90 6.51 -13.33
CA PHE A 119 -9.08 5.72 -13.01
C PHE A 119 -8.87 4.76 -11.82
N SER A 120 -7.70 4.11 -11.73
CA SER A 120 -7.39 3.17 -10.65
C SER A 120 -6.86 3.84 -9.37
N PHE A 121 -6.44 5.11 -9.44
CA PHE A 121 -6.02 5.87 -8.28
C PHE A 121 -7.22 6.22 -7.39
N THR A 122 -7.10 5.97 -6.09
CA THR A 122 -8.09 6.42 -5.11
C THR A 122 -7.39 7.13 -3.95
N LEU A 123 -8.07 8.10 -3.37
CA LEU A 123 -7.57 8.84 -2.22
C LEU A 123 -7.62 8.01 -0.92
N HIS A 124 -8.35 6.89 -0.89
CA HIS A 124 -8.48 6.06 0.31
C HIS A 124 -7.25 5.20 0.63
N ASN A 125 -6.45 4.89 -0.39
CA ASN A 125 -5.20 4.15 -0.21
C ASN A 125 -4.12 4.61 -1.22
N PRO A 126 -3.52 5.80 -1.01
CA PRO A 126 -2.49 6.36 -1.89
C PRO A 126 -1.13 5.68 -1.74
N THR A 127 -0.97 4.68 -0.85
CA THR A 127 0.33 4.01 -0.67
C THR A 127 0.64 3.13 -1.88
N GLY A 128 1.74 3.34 -2.57
CA GLY A 128 2.04 2.58 -3.78
C GLY A 128 3.21 3.13 -4.59
N HIS A 129 3.52 2.43 -5.68
CA HIS A 129 4.46 2.92 -6.70
C HIS A 129 3.68 3.56 -7.84
N TYR A 130 4.09 4.75 -8.24
CA TYR A 130 3.45 5.54 -9.30
C TYR A 130 4.49 5.94 -10.34
N VAL A 131 4.12 5.76 -11.61
CA VAL A 131 4.88 6.23 -12.77
C VAL A 131 3.94 7.10 -13.59
N LEU A 132 4.16 8.41 -13.53
CA LEU A 132 3.26 9.44 -14.04
C LEU A 132 3.95 10.21 -15.16
N ASP A 133 3.30 10.29 -16.31
CA ASP A 133 3.62 11.20 -17.39
C ASP A 133 2.93 12.54 -17.14
N LEU A 134 3.70 13.51 -16.65
CA LEU A 134 3.22 14.85 -16.36
C LEU A 134 2.81 15.61 -17.64
N GLY A 135 3.11 15.11 -18.84
CA GLY A 135 2.52 15.67 -20.06
C GLY A 135 1.01 15.46 -20.15
N LYS A 136 0.47 14.43 -19.46
CA LYS A 136 -0.96 14.10 -19.46
C LYS A 136 -1.65 14.74 -18.27
N ASN A 137 -2.73 15.47 -18.55
CA ASN A 137 -3.49 16.19 -17.51
C ASN A 137 -3.96 15.25 -16.38
N SER A 138 -4.52 14.08 -16.71
CA SER A 138 -5.05 13.15 -15.70
C SER A 138 -3.97 12.54 -14.79
N GLU A 139 -2.76 12.30 -15.31
CA GLU A 139 -1.64 11.82 -14.50
C GLU A 139 -0.98 12.96 -13.69
N ARG A 140 -1.02 14.21 -14.19
CA ARG A 140 -0.70 15.39 -13.37
C ARG A 140 -1.67 15.55 -12.21
N ASP A 141 -2.97 15.33 -12.44
CA ASP A 141 -3.97 15.41 -11.39
C ASP A 141 -3.63 14.42 -10.27
N VAL A 142 -3.28 13.17 -10.60
CA VAL A 142 -2.79 12.19 -9.61
C VAL A 142 -1.55 12.71 -8.86
N ALA A 143 -0.56 13.26 -9.56
CA ALA A 143 0.63 13.82 -8.91
C ALA A 143 0.30 14.96 -7.93
N MET A 144 -0.65 15.82 -8.29
CA MET A 144 -1.14 16.91 -7.44
C MET A 144 -1.88 16.38 -6.21
N HIS A 145 -2.68 15.32 -6.34
CA HIS A 145 -3.31 14.66 -5.20
C HIS A 145 -2.28 14.05 -4.24
N LEU A 146 -1.26 13.38 -4.77
CA LEU A 146 -0.15 12.85 -3.96
C LEU A 146 0.61 13.98 -3.23
N ALA A 147 0.73 15.16 -3.84
CA ALA A 147 1.36 16.33 -3.22
C ALA A 147 0.50 16.90 -2.08
N ALA A 148 -0.81 17.01 -2.30
CA ALA A 148 -1.75 17.41 -1.27
C ALA A 148 -1.73 16.43 -0.07
N TRP A 149 -1.76 15.12 -0.34
CA TRP A 149 -1.65 14.09 0.69
C TRP A 149 -0.33 14.14 1.45
N LYS A 150 0.80 14.39 0.78
CA LYS A 150 2.08 14.58 1.46
C LYS A 150 2.03 15.72 2.47
N ASN A 151 1.39 16.83 2.11
CA ASN A 151 1.26 17.97 3.01
C ASN A 151 0.42 17.58 4.25
N GLN A 152 -0.64 16.78 4.08
CA GLN A 152 -1.41 16.24 5.21
C GLN A 152 -0.57 15.31 6.09
N GLU A 153 0.18 14.38 5.50
CA GLU A 153 1.05 13.45 6.23
C GLU A 153 2.19 14.17 6.97
N SER A 154 2.62 15.34 6.49
CA SER A 154 3.63 16.15 7.18
C SER A 154 3.17 16.64 8.56
N VAL A 155 1.87 16.94 8.71
CA VAL A 155 1.26 17.31 10.00
C VAL A 155 1.32 16.13 10.97
N PHE A 156 0.96 14.94 10.50
CA PHE A 156 1.06 13.71 11.29
C PHE A 156 2.52 13.40 11.67
N GLU A 157 3.46 13.61 10.76
CA GLU A 157 4.87 13.45 11.02
C GLU A 157 5.35 14.42 12.12
N GLU A 158 4.99 15.71 12.03
CA GLU A 158 5.33 16.70 13.06
C GLU A 158 4.77 16.33 14.43
N GLN A 159 3.51 15.86 14.49
CA GLN A 159 2.89 15.39 15.73
C GLN A 159 3.67 14.21 16.33
N CYS A 160 3.95 13.20 15.49
CA CYS A 160 4.79 12.06 15.87
C CYS A 160 6.17 12.50 16.36
N GLN A 161 6.75 13.56 15.79
CA GLN A 161 8.05 14.07 16.19
C GLN A 161 8.02 14.87 17.51
N LYS A 162 6.92 15.58 17.79
CA LYS A 162 6.69 16.35 19.03
C LYS A 162 6.54 15.42 20.23
N GLU A 163 5.77 14.35 20.10
CA GLU A 163 5.66 13.27 21.11
C GLU A 163 7.02 12.61 21.40
N LYS A 164 7.94 12.64 20.44
CA LYS A 164 9.28 12.03 20.49
C LYS A 164 10.40 13.02 20.89
N SER A 165 10.06 14.20 21.41
CA SER A 165 11.03 15.22 21.85
C SER A 165 11.66 14.87 23.20
N GLN A 166 12.36 13.74 23.26
CA GLN A 166 13.29 13.45 24.34
C GLN A 166 14.72 13.74 23.84
N VAL A 167 15.43 14.55 24.65
CA VAL A 167 16.76 15.14 24.40
C VAL A 167 17.78 14.07 23.97
N GLY A 168 18.74 14.41 23.10
CA GLY A 168 20.02 13.69 23.07
C GLY A 168 20.60 13.35 21.69
N PHE A 169 19.82 13.31 20.61
CA PHE A 169 20.36 12.92 19.30
C PHE A 169 19.98 13.89 18.17
N PRO A 170 20.91 14.21 17.25
CA PRO A 170 20.56 14.87 16.00
C PRO A 170 19.58 13.98 15.23
N LYS A 171 18.43 14.57 14.85
CA LYS A 171 17.41 13.90 14.05
C LYS A 171 17.88 13.91 12.59
N PRO A 172 18.25 12.75 11.99
CA PRO A 172 18.59 12.74 10.58
C PRO A 172 17.35 13.11 9.76
N ASN A 173 17.51 14.07 8.84
CA ASN A 173 16.45 14.40 7.90
C ASN A 173 16.45 13.39 6.74
N PHE A 174 15.36 12.63 6.59
CA PHE A 174 15.12 11.69 5.50
C PHE A 174 13.64 11.69 5.12
N GLU A 175 13.37 11.40 3.86
CA GLU A 175 12.02 11.42 3.30
C GLU A 175 11.24 10.14 3.65
N ARG A 176 10.08 10.30 4.29
CA ARG A 176 9.25 9.19 4.75
C ARG A 176 8.06 8.88 3.86
N VAL A 177 7.54 9.89 3.16
CA VAL A 177 6.27 9.79 2.41
C VAL A 177 6.56 9.68 0.91
N TRP A 178 7.40 10.56 0.36
CA TRP A 178 7.73 10.60 -1.08
C TRP A 178 9.04 9.89 -1.38
N ARG A 179 9.03 8.57 -1.31
CA ARG A 179 10.24 7.77 -1.42
C ARG A 179 10.62 7.55 -2.87
N ASN A 180 11.92 7.42 -3.11
CA ASN A 180 12.49 7.13 -4.43
C ASN A 180 12.01 8.07 -5.55
N ALA A 181 11.60 9.30 -5.20
CA ALA A 181 11.02 10.24 -6.14
C ALA A 181 12.05 10.69 -7.18
N THR A 182 11.71 10.55 -8.46
CA THR A 182 12.53 11.00 -9.59
C THR A 182 11.70 11.70 -10.66
N ILE A 183 12.29 12.66 -11.36
CA ILE A 183 11.74 13.28 -12.56
C ILE A 183 12.74 13.09 -13.69
N ASN A 184 12.29 12.42 -14.76
CA ASN A 184 13.14 11.99 -15.88
C ASN A 184 14.38 11.21 -15.42
N GLY A 185 14.24 10.39 -14.38
CA GLY A 185 15.33 9.60 -13.78
C GLY A 185 16.26 10.35 -12.83
N HIS A 186 16.09 11.66 -12.66
CA HIS A 186 16.85 12.46 -11.70
C HIS A 186 16.11 12.58 -10.38
N THR A 187 16.81 12.42 -9.25
CA THR A 187 16.22 12.55 -7.92
C THR A 187 15.47 13.87 -7.76
N HIS A 188 14.21 13.78 -7.33
CA HIS A 188 13.34 14.91 -7.10
C HIS A 188 13.05 15.07 -5.62
N PHE A 189 13.27 16.27 -5.09
CA PHE A 189 12.91 16.64 -3.74
C PHE A 189 11.69 17.55 -3.79
N TYR A 190 10.60 17.12 -3.20
CA TYR A 190 9.40 17.93 -3.12
C TYR A 190 9.59 19.10 -2.17
N SER A 191 9.12 20.26 -2.60
CA SER A 191 8.99 21.44 -1.77
C SER A 191 7.61 22.04 -2.02
N THR A 192 6.91 22.41 -0.95
CA THR A 192 5.60 23.07 -1.02
C THR A 192 5.64 24.43 -1.72
N THR A 193 6.83 25.03 -1.86
CA THR A 193 7.03 26.33 -2.51
C THR A 193 7.47 26.23 -3.97
N SER A 194 7.83 25.03 -4.43
CA SER A 194 8.29 24.83 -5.80
C SER A 194 7.13 24.43 -6.70
N ALA A 195 7.03 25.07 -7.86
CA ALA A 195 6.04 24.68 -8.86
C ALA A 195 6.29 23.23 -9.30
N PHE A 196 5.23 22.42 -9.31
CA PHE A 196 5.31 21.06 -9.80
C PHE A 196 5.49 21.07 -11.34
N PRO A 197 6.38 20.25 -11.92
CA PRO A 197 6.64 20.31 -13.35
C PRO A 197 5.41 20.01 -14.20
N LEU A 198 5.27 20.72 -15.33
CA LEU A 198 4.14 20.55 -16.25
C LEU A 198 4.34 19.42 -17.27
N SER A 199 5.53 18.81 -17.33
CA SER A 199 5.88 17.77 -18.28
C SER A 199 7.05 16.92 -17.77
N GLY A 200 7.16 15.69 -18.27
CA GLY A 200 8.22 14.75 -17.90
C GLY A 200 7.67 13.52 -17.18
N LYS A 201 8.53 12.52 -17.00
CA LYS A 201 8.18 11.27 -16.30
C LYS A 201 8.51 11.41 -14.82
N PHE A 202 7.49 11.46 -13.97
CA PHE A 202 7.61 11.46 -12.52
C PHE A 202 7.38 10.06 -11.96
N GLU A 203 8.34 9.54 -11.21
CA GLU A 203 8.28 8.20 -10.62
C GLU A 203 8.50 8.29 -9.11
N ILE A 204 7.67 7.62 -8.32
CA ILE A 204 7.64 7.77 -6.86
C ILE A 204 7.06 6.53 -6.16
N ASP A 205 7.61 6.17 -5.00
CA ASP A 205 6.95 5.34 -4.00
C ASP A 205 6.28 6.25 -2.95
N PHE A 206 4.96 6.38 -2.99
CA PHE A 206 4.21 7.13 -2.00
C PHE A 206 3.88 6.23 -0.80
N VAL A 207 4.06 6.73 0.42
CA VAL A 207 3.77 6.01 1.66
C VAL A 207 2.92 6.86 2.59
N GLN A 208 1.67 6.43 2.81
CA GLN A 208 0.86 6.96 3.89
C GLN A 208 1.36 6.38 5.22
N ILE A 209 1.87 7.24 6.09
CA ILE A 209 2.45 6.87 7.38
C ILE A 209 1.46 6.99 8.53
N SER A 210 0.39 7.77 8.36
CA SER A 210 -0.78 7.76 9.23
C SER A 210 -1.38 6.35 9.25
N LYS A 211 -1.86 5.94 10.42
CA LYS A 211 -2.49 4.63 10.65
C LYS A 211 -4.00 4.81 10.76
N PRO A 212 -4.79 3.76 10.46
CA PRO A 212 -6.24 3.81 10.64
C PRO A 212 -6.60 4.26 12.05
N GLU A 213 -7.71 4.98 12.18
CA GLU A 213 -8.22 5.41 13.47
C GLU A 213 -8.49 4.23 14.40
N THR A 214 -8.44 4.45 15.72
CA THR A 214 -8.59 3.38 16.72
C THR A 214 -9.95 2.67 16.66
N GLU A 215 -10.97 3.33 16.09
CA GLU A 215 -12.32 2.77 15.91
C GLU A 215 -12.50 2.01 14.58
N ALA A 216 -11.51 2.06 13.68
CA ALA A 216 -11.56 1.37 12.40
C ALA A 216 -11.76 -0.13 12.60
N LYS A 217 -12.74 -0.70 11.89
CA LYS A 217 -13.05 -2.13 11.94
C LYS A 217 -12.44 -2.82 10.73
N PRO A 218 -11.79 -3.98 10.93
CA PRO A 218 -11.32 -4.76 9.79
C PRO A 218 -12.51 -5.42 9.10
N ILE A 219 -12.35 -5.76 7.82
CA ILE A 219 -13.26 -6.67 7.13
C ILE A 219 -13.41 -7.97 7.92
N THR A 220 -14.57 -8.63 7.89
CA THR A 220 -14.71 -9.94 8.54
C THR A 220 -14.02 -11.03 7.70
N ASP A 221 -13.52 -12.09 8.35
CA ASP A 221 -12.89 -13.21 7.63
C ASP A 221 -13.84 -13.83 6.59
N LYS A 222 -15.14 -13.93 6.93
CA LYS A 222 -16.17 -14.46 6.03
C LYS A 222 -16.36 -13.59 4.78
N GLU A 223 -16.39 -12.26 4.95
CA GLU A 223 -16.51 -11.33 3.82
C GLU A 223 -15.25 -11.34 2.97
N LEU A 224 -14.06 -11.32 3.60
CA LEU A 224 -12.79 -11.39 2.91
C LEU A 224 -12.68 -12.67 2.06
N ASP A 225 -13.00 -13.82 2.64
CA ASP A 225 -13.02 -15.10 1.94
C ASP A 225 -14.00 -15.08 0.75
N SER A 226 -15.19 -14.50 0.94
CA SER A 226 -16.20 -14.39 -0.12
C SER A 226 -15.74 -13.48 -1.27
N LEU A 227 -15.11 -12.35 -0.96
CA LEU A 227 -14.62 -11.40 -1.95
C LEU A 227 -13.44 -11.98 -2.74
N ILE A 228 -12.47 -12.59 -2.05
CA ILE A 228 -11.36 -13.28 -2.70
C ILE A 228 -11.88 -14.41 -3.59
N TYR A 229 -12.83 -15.22 -3.11
CA TYR A 229 -13.40 -16.32 -3.90
C TYR A 229 -14.11 -15.84 -5.17
N ASN A 230 -14.84 -14.74 -5.09
CA ASN A 230 -15.59 -14.21 -6.23
C ASN A 230 -14.70 -13.49 -7.25
N GLN A 231 -13.60 -12.87 -6.81
CA GLN A 231 -12.74 -12.05 -7.66
C GLN A 231 -11.53 -12.82 -8.22
N TRP A 232 -10.99 -13.80 -7.50
CA TRP A 232 -9.76 -14.49 -7.92
C TRP A 232 -10.10 -15.78 -8.67
N SER A 233 -10.28 -15.69 -9.98
CA SER A 233 -10.46 -16.88 -10.82
C SER A 233 -9.13 -17.56 -11.13
N ILE A 234 -9.18 -18.87 -11.43
CA ILE A 234 -7.99 -19.65 -11.85
C ILE A 234 -7.36 -19.05 -13.12
N LYS A 235 -8.16 -18.48 -14.02
CA LYS A 235 -7.64 -17.84 -15.24
C LYS A 235 -6.89 -16.54 -14.94
N ASP A 236 -7.35 -15.78 -13.96
CA ASP A 236 -6.70 -14.52 -13.57
C ASP A 236 -5.44 -14.77 -12.72
N SER A 237 -5.32 -15.96 -12.12
CA SER A 237 -4.17 -16.35 -11.30
C SER A 237 -2.86 -16.56 -12.08
N GLU A 238 -2.93 -16.63 -13.42
CA GLU A 238 -1.73 -16.63 -14.27
C GLU A 238 -1.08 -15.24 -14.36
N ASN A 239 -1.82 -14.16 -14.07
CA ASN A 239 -1.31 -12.80 -14.08
C ASN A 239 -1.26 -12.19 -12.66
N PRO A 240 -0.07 -12.14 -12.03
CA PRO A 240 0.09 -11.54 -10.71
C PRO A 240 -0.39 -10.08 -10.61
N GLU A 241 -0.30 -9.29 -11.68
CA GLU A 241 -0.74 -7.89 -11.67
C GLU A 241 -2.26 -7.76 -11.48
N MET A 242 -3.04 -8.72 -12.01
CA MET A 242 -4.48 -8.77 -11.80
C MET A 242 -4.83 -9.02 -10.34
N LEU A 243 -4.10 -9.94 -9.68
CA LEU A 243 -4.29 -10.21 -8.24
C LEU A 243 -3.98 -8.97 -7.39
N VAL A 244 -2.96 -8.19 -7.75
CA VAL A 244 -2.67 -6.90 -7.12
C VAL A 244 -3.82 -5.92 -7.33
N SER A 245 -4.36 -5.81 -8.56
CA SER A 245 -5.48 -4.93 -8.85
C SER A 245 -6.72 -5.27 -8.03
N TYR A 246 -7.10 -6.55 -7.93
CA TYR A 246 -8.21 -6.96 -7.09
C TYR A 246 -7.97 -6.67 -5.61
N PHE A 247 -6.75 -6.92 -5.11
CA PHE A 247 -6.44 -6.58 -3.73
C PHE A 247 -6.44 -5.07 -3.49
N ARG A 248 -6.02 -4.26 -4.48
CA ARG A 248 -6.08 -2.80 -4.43
C ARG A 248 -7.53 -2.34 -4.27
N GLU A 249 -8.45 -2.84 -5.09
CA GLU A 249 -9.88 -2.52 -4.97
C GLU A 249 -10.42 -2.81 -3.56
N LEU A 250 -10.10 -3.99 -3.00
CA LEU A 250 -10.49 -4.33 -1.64
C LEU A 250 -9.87 -3.37 -0.61
N SER A 251 -8.60 -3.02 -0.79
CA SER A 251 -7.87 -2.16 0.14
C SER A 251 -8.35 -0.71 0.14
N ASN A 252 -8.98 -0.25 -0.94
CA ASN A 252 -9.57 1.08 -1.01
C ASN A 252 -10.80 1.19 -0.10
N THR A 253 -11.54 0.09 0.07
CA THR A 253 -12.78 0.06 0.85
C THR A 253 -12.56 -0.42 2.28
N PHE A 254 -11.70 -1.42 2.46
CA PHE A 254 -11.61 -2.15 3.72
C PHE A 254 -10.30 -1.90 4.47
N TYR A 255 -10.36 -2.12 5.77
CA TYR A 255 -9.19 -2.27 6.62
C TYR A 255 -8.96 -3.76 6.92
N PHE A 256 -7.74 -4.11 7.30
CA PHE A 256 -7.33 -5.49 7.52
C PHE A 256 -6.58 -5.65 8.84
N THR A 257 -6.61 -6.86 9.36
CA THR A 257 -5.63 -7.32 10.37
C THR A 257 -4.38 -7.87 9.68
N CYS A 258 -3.25 -7.90 10.39
CA CYS A 258 -2.00 -8.51 9.93
C CYS A 258 -2.20 -9.98 9.57
N ARG A 259 -3.08 -10.70 10.30
CA ARG A 259 -3.40 -12.10 10.02
C ARG A 259 -4.18 -12.24 8.72
N GLN A 260 -5.14 -11.36 8.45
CA GLN A 260 -5.86 -11.36 7.18
C GLN A 260 -4.91 -11.10 6.01
N VAL A 261 -4.03 -10.10 6.13
CA VAL A 261 -3.01 -9.79 5.12
C VAL A 261 -2.07 -10.97 4.89
N GLN A 262 -1.64 -11.65 5.96
CA GLN A 262 -0.85 -12.89 5.87
C GLN A 262 -1.62 -13.99 5.13
N ASN A 263 -2.92 -14.16 5.39
CA ASN A 263 -3.75 -15.13 4.67
C ASN A 263 -3.85 -14.77 3.18
N VAL A 264 -4.04 -13.49 2.84
CA VAL A 264 -4.06 -13.02 1.44
C VAL A 264 -2.74 -13.37 0.74
N LEU A 265 -1.58 -13.13 1.35
CA LEU A 265 -0.28 -13.53 0.79
C LEU A 265 -0.20 -15.03 0.49
N ILE A 266 -0.66 -15.86 1.42
CA ILE A 266 -0.64 -17.33 1.27
C ILE A 266 -1.56 -17.74 0.12
N LEU A 267 -2.76 -17.17 0.05
CA LEU A 267 -3.74 -17.46 -1.00
C LEU A 267 -3.23 -17.00 -2.38
N ALA A 268 -2.66 -15.79 -2.48
CA ALA A 268 -2.14 -15.23 -3.72
C ALA A 268 -0.99 -16.09 -4.26
N THR A 269 -0.10 -16.49 -3.35
CA THR A 269 1.02 -17.39 -3.67
C THR A 269 0.51 -18.72 -4.22
N LYS A 270 -0.48 -19.33 -3.55
CA LYS A 270 -1.09 -20.59 -4.01
C LYS A 270 -1.77 -20.43 -5.37
N ALA A 271 -2.49 -19.32 -5.59
CA ALA A 271 -3.19 -19.04 -6.83
C ALA A 271 -2.20 -19.01 -8.01
N VAL A 272 -1.12 -18.23 -7.91
CA VAL A 272 -0.09 -18.14 -8.96
C VAL A 272 0.56 -19.50 -9.25
N LEU A 273 0.91 -20.25 -8.21
CA LEU A 273 1.53 -21.57 -8.39
C LEU A 273 0.59 -22.56 -9.08
N LEU A 274 -0.70 -22.54 -8.72
CA LEU A 274 -1.70 -23.38 -9.37
C LEU A 274 -1.97 -22.96 -10.82
N GLY A 275 -2.03 -21.66 -11.10
CA GLY A 275 -2.15 -21.13 -12.46
C GLY A 275 -0.99 -21.59 -13.35
N LYS A 276 0.25 -21.48 -12.85
CA LYS A 276 1.44 -22.00 -13.55
C LYS A 276 1.34 -23.51 -13.81
N MET A 277 1.00 -24.30 -12.78
CA MET A 277 0.78 -25.75 -12.94
C MET A 277 -0.30 -26.09 -13.97
N TYR A 278 -1.34 -25.26 -14.09
CA TYR A 278 -2.41 -25.44 -15.06
C TYR A 278 -1.96 -25.13 -16.48
N SER A 279 -1.20 -24.04 -16.66
CA SER A 279 -0.65 -23.62 -17.96
C SER A 279 0.38 -24.60 -18.53
N ASP A 280 1.10 -25.33 -17.67
CA ASP A 280 2.18 -26.23 -18.08
C ASP A 280 1.75 -27.58 -18.70
N GLN A 281 0.43 -27.82 -18.87
CA GLN A 281 -0.31 -28.82 -19.68
C GLN A 281 0.28 -30.18 -20.16
N LYS A 282 1.46 -30.64 -19.73
CA LYS A 282 1.96 -32.01 -19.93
C LYS A 282 1.61 -32.95 -18.77
N ILE A 283 1.27 -32.42 -17.59
CA ILE A 283 0.94 -33.22 -16.39
C ILE A 283 -0.58 -33.47 -16.26
N LEU A 284 -1.42 -32.61 -16.87
CA LEU A 284 -2.88 -32.62 -16.68
C LEU A 284 -3.66 -33.57 -17.61
N GLN A 285 -3.04 -34.21 -18.60
CA GLN A 285 -3.74 -35.19 -19.46
C GLN A 285 -4.24 -36.44 -18.72
N GLN A 286 -3.90 -36.62 -17.44
CA GLN A 286 -4.41 -37.72 -16.61
C GLN A 286 -5.58 -37.32 -15.67
N TRP A 287 -5.96 -36.05 -15.58
CA TRP A 287 -6.88 -35.58 -14.53
C TRP A 287 -8.16 -34.98 -15.14
N THR A 288 -9.30 -35.65 -14.93
CA THR A 288 -10.60 -35.18 -15.42
C THR A 288 -11.06 -33.89 -14.71
N SER A 289 -11.89 -33.08 -15.38
CA SER A 289 -12.50 -31.85 -14.85
C SER A 289 -13.18 -32.04 -13.47
N SER A 290 -13.71 -33.24 -13.20
CA SER A 290 -14.28 -33.59 -11.90
C SER A 290 -13.25 -33.67 -10.76
N THR A 291 -12.00 -34.04 -11.07
CA THR A 291 -10.92 -34.19 -10.10
C THR A 291 -10.37 -32.83 -9.67
N VAL A 292 -10.31 -31.87 -10.59
CA VAL A 292 -9.92 -30.47 -10.30
C VAL A 292 -10.98 -29.81 -9.42
N SER A 293 -12.27 -30.00 -9.72
CA SER A 293 -13.38 -29.49 -8.92
C SER A 293 -13.47 -30.17 -7.54
N LYS A 294 -13.12 -31.46 -7.43
CA LYS A 294 -12.96 -32.16 -6.14
C LYS A 294 -11.75 -31.67 -5.35
N TYR A 295 -10.61 -31.38 -5.97
CA TYR A 295 -9.43 -30.83 -5.29
C TYR A 295 -9.69 -29.42 -4.75
N PHE A 296 -10.47 -28.61 -5.48
CA PHE A 296 -10.91 -27.30 -5.02
C PHE A 296 -11.98 -27.38 -3.91
N ASN A 297 -12.81 -28.43 -3.91
CA ASN A 297 -13.69 -28.73 -2.77
C ASN A 297 -12.95 -29.42 -1.59
N HIS A 298 -11.75 -29.97 -1.82
CA HIS A 298 -10.86 -30.50 -0.77
C HIS A 298 -9.96 -29.40 -0.17
N TRP A 299 -9.61 -28.38 -0.97
CA TRP A 299 -9.07 -27.07 -0.57
C TRP A 299 -9.95 -26.38 0.50
N ARG A 300 -11.24 -26.70 0.52
CA ARG A 300 -12.28 -26.19 1.43
C ARG A 300 -12.29 -26.77 2.85
N PHE A 301 -11.77 -27.99 3.09
CA PHE A 301 -12.11 -28.72 4.33
C PHE A 301 -10.95 -29.36 5.12
N GLU A 302 -9.74 -29.52 4.56
CA GLU A 302 -8.63 -30.14 5.32
C GLU A 302 -7.54 -29.15 5.75
N ASN A 303 -7.81 -28.47 6.86
CA ASN A 303 -6.78 -27.85 7.73
C ASN A 303 -5.87 -28.87 8.44
N ARG A 304 -5.82 -30.15 8.01
CA ARG A 304 -5.21 -31.23 8.81
C ARG A 304 -3.97 -31.92 8.25
N SER A 305 -3.57 -31.81 6.97
CA SER A 305 -2.24 -32.31 6.57
C SER A 305 -1.48 -31.74 5.35
N PRO A 306 -1.60 -30.47 4.89
CA PRO A 306 -0.67 -29.91 3.89
C PRO A 306 0.71 -29.49 4.46
N LYS A 307 1.08 -29.92 5.67
CA LYS A 307 2.21 -29.35 6.44
C LYS A 307 3.60 -29.64 5.86
N ARG A 308 3.75 -30.54 4.89
CA ARG A 308 5.05 -30.82 4.25
C ARG A 308 5.22 -30.13 2.89
N PHE A 309 4.18 -30.09 2.05
CA PHE A 309 4.28 -29.51 0.70
C PHE A 309 4.11 -27.98 0.70
N VAL A 310 3.12 -27.46 1.44
CA VAL A 310 2.87 -26.02 1.58
C VAL A 310 3.97 -25.34 2.42
N ARG A 311 4.61 -26.08 3.33
CA ARG A 311 5.74 -25.58 4.12
C ARG A 311 7.05 -25.53 3.35
N LEU A 312 7.19 -26.32 2.28
CA LEU A 312 8.35 -26.26 1.38
C LEU A 312 8.22 -25.12 0.36
N ILE A 313 7.02 -24.86 -0.16
CA ILE A 313 6.81 -23.90 -1.26
C ILE A 313 6.31 -22.53 -0.79
N CYS A 314 5.43 -22.46 0.23
CA CYS A 314 4.86 -21.18 0.71
C CYS A 314 5.62 -20.54 1.89
N LEU A 315 6.59 -21.25 2.47
CA LEU A 315 7.54 -20.73 3.47
C LEU A 315 9.00 -20.95 3.06
N GLY A 316 9.22 -21.35 1.80
CA GLY A 316 10.54 -21.45 1.23
C GLY A 316 11.09 -20.05 1.04
N ASN A 317 12.17 -19.74 1.77
CA ASN A 317 12.94 -18.50 1.62
C ASN A 317 13.58 -18.35 0.22
N ASP A 318 13.42 -19.33 -0.67
CA ASP A 318 13.90 -19.34 -2.04
C ASP A 318 12.77 -19.08 -3.04
N CYS A 319 12.19 -17.87 -2.98
CA CYS A 319 11.33 -17.38 -4.04
C CYS A 319 12.21 -16.78 -5.16
N SER A 320 12.88 -17.63 -5.94
CA SER A 320 13.63 -17.21 -7.13
C SER A 320 12.70 -16.77 -8.28
N ASP A 321 11.40 -17.04 -8.14
CA ASP A 321 10.36 -16.63 -9.06
C ASP A 321 10.04 -15.13 -8.90
N LEU A 322 10.64 -14.32 -9.77
CA LEU A 322 10.52 -12.86 -9.77
C LEU A 322 9.06 -12.38 -9.79
N SER A 323 8.13 -13.13 -10.42
CA SER A 323 6.73 -12.72 -10.52
C SER A 323 6.00 -12.86 -9.17
N LEU A 324 6.28 -13.94 -8.43
CA LEU A 324 5.69 -14.20 -7.13
C LEU A 324 6.25 -13.28 -6.05
N TYR A 325 7.55 -13.05 -6.08
CA TYR A 325 8.23 -12.07 -5.23
C TYR A 325 7.60 -10.67 -5.37
N LYS A 326 7.43 -10.16 -6.60
CA LYS A 326 6.86 -8.82 -6.84
C LYS A 326 5.42 -8.73 -6.34
N LEU A 327 4.59 -9.74 -6.63
CA LEU A 327 3.22 -9.82 -6.15
C LEU A 327 3.11 -9.64 -4.64
N ARG A 328 3.92 -10.39 -3.89
CA ARG A 328 3.88 -10.39 -2.43
C ARG A 328 4.29 -9.03 -1.88
N VAL A 329 5.34 -8.41 -2.44
CA VAL A 329 5.76 -7.05 -2.08
C VAL A 329 4.65 -6.04 -2.38
N GLU A 330 4.00 -6.09 -3.56
CA GLU A 330 2.90 -5.16 -3.89
C GLU A 330 1.69 -5.30 -2.96
N ILE A 331 1.30 -6.54 -2.58
CA ILE A 331 0.24 -6.76 -1.59
C ILE A 331 0.63 -6.12 -0.26
N MET A 332 1.90 -6.22 0.16
CA MET A 332 2.36 -5.62 1.41
C MET A 332 2.39 -4.10 1.39
N VAL A 333 2.87 -3.52 0.29
CA VAL A 333 2.84 -2.06 0.10
C VAL A 333 1.39 -1.57 0.13
N THR A 334 0.50 -2.24 -0.61
CA THR A 334 -0.93 -1.90 -0.67
C THR A 334 -1.61 -2.03 0.70
N ALA A 335 -1.25 -3.03 1.50
CA ALA A 335 -1.86 -3.25 2.81
C ALA A 335 -1.33 -2.30 3.91
N PHE A 336 -0.14 -1.71 3.75
CA PHE A 336 0.61 -1.07 4.84
C PHE A 336 -0.18 0.01 5.63
N ALA A 337 -0.89 0.88 4.92
CA ALA A 337 -1.70 1.94 5.52
C ALA A 337 -3.09 1.47 5.96
N ARG A 338 -3.47 0.24 5.61
CA ARG A 338 -4.80 -0.34 5.84
C ARG A 338 -4.82 -1.36 6.98
N ILE A 339 -3.68 -1.59 7.63
CA ILE A 339 -3.53 -2.52 8.74
C ILE A 339 -3.88 -1.83 10.06
N ILE A 340 -4.85 -2.38 10.80
CA ILE A 340 -5.32 -1.80 12.07
C ILE A 340 -4.54 -2.29 13.29
N ASP A 341 -3.94 -3.48 13.24
CA ASP A 341 -3.21 -4.13 14.33
C ASP A 341 -1.71 -4.11 14.04
N TRP A 342 -1.18 -2.91 13.78
CA TRP A 342 0.18 -2.66 13.29
C TRP A 342 1.30 -3.38 14.08
N HIS A 343 1.12 -3.63 15.37
CA HIS A 343 2.07 -4.39 16.18
C HIS A 343 2.30 -5.83 15.70
N GLY A 344 1.33 -6.39 14.97
CA GLY A 344 1.47 -7.67 14.28
C GLY A 344 2.37 -7.63 13.05
N PHE A 345 2.70 -6.44 12.51
CA PHE A 345 3.32 -6.32 11.19
C PHE A 345 4.67 -7.03 11.11
N ARG A 346 5.58 -6.78 12.05
CA ARG A 346 6.86 -7.49 12.06
C ARG A 346 6.69 -9.02 12.25
N PRO A 347 6.09 -9.51 13.33
CA PRO A 347 6.06 -10.95 13.64
C PRO A 347 5.12 -11.79 12.76
N LEU A 348 4.03 -11.21 12.24
CA LEU A 348 3.08 -11.94 11.39
C LEU A 348 3.37 -11.74 9.90
N ILE A 349 4.01 -10.64 9.50
CA ILE A 349 4.29 -10.33 8.10
C ILE A 349 5.80 -10.39 7.81
N LEU A 350 6.60 -9.44 8.33
CA LEU A 350 8.02 -9.31 7.94
C LEU A 350 8.85 -10.58 8.21
N ASP A 351 8.59 -11.25 9.33
CA ASP A 351 9.27 -12.49 9.73
C ASP A 351 8.95 -13.69 8.79
N HIS A 352 7.94 -13.57 7.93
CA HIS A 352 7.53 -14.57 6.94
C HIS A 352 7.90 -14.18 5.50
N LEU A 353 8.57 -13.05 5.32
CA LEU A 353 9.13 -12.63 4.04
C LEU A 353 10.60 -13.09 3.93
N SER A 354 11.01 -13.44 2.73
CA SER A 354 12.43 -13.67 2.39
C SER A 354 13.27 -12.39 2.57
N GLU A 355 14.59 -12.53 2.58
CA GLU A 355 15.49 -11.37 2.71
C GLU A 355 15.34 -10.38 1.54
N ILE A 356 15.10 -10.89 0.33
CA ILE A 356 14.91 -10.07 -0.87
C ILE A 356 13.60 -9.29 -0.76
N GLU A 357 12.50 -9.94 -0.37
CA GLU A 357 11.19 -9.29 -0.15
C GLU A 357 11.28 -8.21 0.94
N ASN A 358 11.93 -8.53 2.06
CA ASN A 358 12.15 -7.57 3.14
C ASN A 358 13.00 -6.37 2.69
N SER A 359 14.05 -6.61 1.90
CA SER A 359 14.92 -5.56 1.36
C SER A 359 14.16 -4.60 0.44
N ASP A 360 13.32 -5.13 -0.45
CA ASP A 360 12.54 -4.31 -1.37
C ASP A 360 11.37 -3.59 -0.68
N LEU A 361 10.71 -4.27 0.26
CA LEU A 361 9.72 -3.62 1.10
C LEU A 361 10.34 -2.49 1.94
N GLU A 362 11.54 -2.68 2.49
CA GLU A 362 12.31 -1.63 3.17
C GLU A 362 12.64 -0.47 2.22
N LYS A 363 13.02 -0.75 0.98
CA LYS A 363 13.31 0.28 -0.02
C LYS A 363 12.06 1.12 -0.33
N ARG A 364 10.92 0.46 -0.54
CA ARG A 364 9.65 1.08 -0.95
C ARG A 364 8.92 1.79 0.18
N LEU A 365 8.82 1.17 1.35
CA LEU A 365 8.10 1.74 2.50
C LEU A 365 9.01 2.56 3.43
N GLY A 366 10.30 2.25 3.47
CA GLY A 366 11.26 2.85 4.40
C GLY A 366 11.41 2.05 5.68
N ARG A 367 12.68 1.82 6.05
CA ARG A 367 13.04 1.01 7.22
C ARG A 367 12.49 1.61 8.52
N TYR A 368 12.47 2.94 8.62
CA TYR A 368 11.90 3.59 9.81
C TYR A 368 10.37 3.51 9.86
N ASN A 369 9.69 3.52 8.71
CA ASN A 369 8.23 3.44 8.64
C ASN A 369 7.71 2.05 9.04
N ILE A 370 8.45 0.99 8.70
CA ILE A 370 8.10 -0.38 9.10
C ILE A 370 8.63 -0.77 10.50
N PHE A 371 9.34 0.14 11.19
CA PHE A 371 9.87 -0.11 12.53
C PHE A 371 8.82 0.20 13.59
N ASP A 372 8.63 -0.74 14.51
CA ASP A 372 7.72 -0.60 15.63
C ASP A 372 8.49 -0.67 16.95
N LYS A 373 8.40 0.39 17.76
CA LYS A 373 9.03 0.46 19.08
C LYS A 373 8.38 -0.49 20.08
N VAL A 374 7.08 -0.74 19.94
CA VAL A 374 6.32 -1.66 20.81
C VAL A 374 6.68 -3.11 20.50
N VAL A 375 7.12 -3.40 19.27
CA VAL A 375 7.57 -4.73 18.81
C VAL A 375 8.98 -4.70 18.21
N ALA A 376 9.89 -4.04 18.93
CA ALA A 376 11.31 -3.88 18.59
C ALA A 376 12.13 -5.15 18.88
N VAL A 377 11.58 -6.20 19.48
CA VAL A 377 12.31 -7.46 19.65
C VAL A 377 12.62 -8.06 18.28
N GLY A 378 13.89 -8.42 18.06
CA GLY A 378 14.30 -9.09 16.84
C GLY A 378 15.77 -8.94 16.50
N ALA A 379 16.15 -9.56 15.38
CA ALA A 379 17.47 -9.42 14.80
C ALA A 379 17.55 -8.15 13.95
N TYR A 380 18.67 -7.45 14.07
CA TYR A 380 18.97 -6.21 13.38
C TYR A 380 20.29 -6.32 12.62
N ASN A 381 20.29 -5.83 11.39
CA ASN A 381 21.46 -5.61 10.55
C ASN A 381 21.35 -4.19 9.99
N LEU A 382 22.00 -3.23 10.67
CA LEU A 382 21.85 -1.81 10.43
C LEU A 382 23.14 -1.23 9.87
N ASP A 383 23.10 -0.78 8.63
CA ASP A 383 24.13 0.09 8.06
C ASP A 383 23.86 1.52 8.56
N LEU A 384 24.73 2.02 9.44
CA LEU A 384 24.58 3.31 10.09
C LEU A 384 24.85 4.49 9.15
N SER A 385 25.35 4.23 7.92
CA SER A 385 25.40 5.25 6.87
C SER A 385 24.02 5.57 6.28
N SER A 386 23.07 4.62 6.38
CA SER A 386 21.68 4.86 6.04
C SER A 386 21.00 5.63 7.17
N LYS A 387 20.55 6.85 6.87
CA LYS A 387 19.85 7.75 7.81
C LYS A 387 18.66 7.08 8.52
N GLU A 388 17.92 6.23 7.81
CA GLU A 388 16.78 5.51 8.36
C GLU A 388 17.20 4.41 9.34
N LYS A 389 18.21 3.61 8.96
CA LYS A 389 18.75 2.55 9.82
C LYS A 389 19.47 3.13 11.03
N TYR A 390 20.19 4.24 10.85
CA TYR A 390 20.74 5.05 11.93
C TYR A 390 19.64 5.54 12.88
N ARG A 391 18.52 6.03 12.34
CA ARG A 391 17.38 6.43 13.17
C ARG A 391 16.77 5.25 13.94
N VAL A 392 16.63 4.08 13.33
CA VAL A 392 16.20 2.87 14.04
C VAL A 392 17.17 2.52 15.16
N MET A 393 18.49 2.61 14.93
CA MET A 393 19.49 2.38 15.97
C MET A 393 19.34 3.36 17.14
N GLN A 394 19.13 4.66 16.88
CA GLN A 394 18.86 5.66 17.92
C GLN A 394 17.66 5.28 18.79
N GLU A 395 16.57 4.81 18.19
CA GLU A 395 15.39 4.39 18.96
C GLU A 395 15.66 3.15 19.80
N ILE A 396 16.41 2.17 19.27
CA ILE A 396 16.74 0.94 20.01
C ILE A 396 17.69 1.22 21.18
N VAL A 397 18.70 2.08 21.00
CA VAL A 397 19.60 2.48 22.11
C VAL A 397 18.81 3.15 23.23
N ARG A 398 17.86 4.03 22.89
CA ARG A 398 16.96 4.66 23.87
C ARG A 398 16.10 3.65 24.61
N LEU A 399 15.51 2.70 23.88
CA LEU A 399 14.73 1.62 24.51
C LEU A 399 15.62 0.83 25.49
N GLY A 400 16.83 0.44 25.08
CA GLY A 400 17.75 -0.28 25.95
C GLY A 400 18.25 0.50 27.17
N GLU A 401 18.16 1.83 27.17
CA GLU A 401 18.47 2.66 28.35
C GLU A 401 17.31 2.68 29.35
N VAL A 402 16.08 2.82 28.87
CA VAL A 402 14.88 2.81 29.72
C VAL A 402 14.61 1.41 30.28
N GLU A 403 14.97 0.39 29.53
CA GLU A 403 14.77 -1.01 29.87
C GLU A 403 16.00 -1.53 30.64
N GLU A 404 15.99 -1.48 31.98
CA GLU A 404 17.09 -1.81 32.92
C GLU A 404 17.63 -3.27 32.82
N GLY A 405 18.16 -3.69 31.68
CA GLY A 405 18.60 -5.07 31.43
C GLY A 405 19.59 -5.25 30.27
N ARG A 406 20.05 -6.50 30.07
CA ARG A 406 20.88 -6.88 28.92
C ARG A 406 20.02 -7.05 27.67
N SER A 407 19.57 -5.93 27.11
CA SER A 407 18.67 -5.92 25.96
C SER A 407 19.37 -6.19 24.62
N PHE A 408 20.70 -6.07 24.56
CA PHE A 408 21.49 -6.37 23.38
C PHE A 408 22.25 -7.69 23.51
N VAL A 409 22.14 -8.55 22.50
CA VAL A 409 22.81 -9.86 22.41
C VAL A 409 23.47 -9.99 21.04
N ASP A 410 24.59 -10.71 20.94
CA ASP A 410 25.30 -10.99 19.67
C ASP A 410 25.70 -9.75 18.87
N ILE A 411 26.28 -8.79 19.58
CA ILE A 411 26.62 -7.50 19.03
C ILE A 411 27.92 -7.61 18.25
N THR A 412 27.85 -7.26 16.97
CA THR A 412 29.01 -7.11 16.11
C THR A 412 28.96 -5.74 15.43
N TYR A 413 30.13 -5.10 15.27
CA TYR A 413 30.30 -3.85 14.56
C TYR A 413 31.43 -3.99 13.55
N ASN A 414 31.12 -3.82 12.27
CA ASN A 414 32.02 -4.14 11.15
C ASN A 414 32.61 -5.55 11.27
N ASP A 415 31.74 -6.53 11.51
CA ASP A 415 32.05 -7.96 11.65
C ASP A 415 32.98 -8.32 12.81
N LYS A 416 33.18 -7.41 13.77
CA LYS A 416 33.96 -7.64 15.00
C LYS A 416 33.05 -7.63 16.22
N ASP A 417 33.34 -8.49 17.19
CA ASP A 417 32.64 -8.47 18.48
C ASP A 417 32.69 -7.07 19.10
N PHE A 418 31.55 -6.64 19.59
CA PHE A 418 31.36 -5.27 20.05
C PHE A 418 30.52 -5.22 21.32
N SER A 419 30.57 -4.10 22.03
CA SER A 419 29.70 -3.80 23.15
C SER A 419 29.27 -2.35 23.02
N ILE A 420 27.97 -2.07 23.16
CA ILE A 420 27.43 -0.71 23.03
C ILE A 420 28.02 0.15 24.17
N PRO A 421 28.85 1.15 23.87
CA PRO A 421 29.42 1.99 24.90
C PRO A 421 28.37 2.98 25.41
N ALA A 422 28.50 3.41 26.67
CA ALA A 422 27.59 4.39 27.26
C ALA A 422 27.55 5.74 26.50
N SER A 423 28.62 6.07 25.75
CA SER A 423 28.68 7.26 24.90
C SER A 423 27.65 7.24 23.75
N TRP A 424 27.17 6.07 23.33
CA TRP A 424 26.14 5.96 22.29
C TRP A 424 24.78 6.52 22.71
N LYS A 425 24.61 6.90 23.99
CA LYS A 425 23.47 7.69 24.49
C LYS A 425 23.46 9.12 23.94
N GLN A 426 24.63 9.66 23.62
CA GLN A 426 24.80 11.02 23.11
C GLN A 426 25.06 10.99 21.60
N GLU A 427 25.93 10.09 21.15
CA GLU A 427 26.32 10.02 19.76
C GLU A 427 26.57 8.58 19.31
N ILE A 428 25.80 8.16 18.32
CA ILE A 428 26.00 6.88 17.63
C ILE A 428 26.88 7.15 16.40
N PRO A 429 27.82 6.27 16.05
CA PRO A 429 28.55 6.37 14.79
C PRO A 429 27.60 6.47 13.60
N ASN A 430 27.90 7.35 12.65
CA ASN A 430 27.09 7.58 11.45
C ASN A 430 27.55 6.75 10.24
N ARG A 431 28.39 5.74 10.47
CA ARG A 431 28.96 4.84 9.44
C ARG A 431 29.19 3.47 10.05
N GLY A 432 29.40 2.48 9.19
CA GLY A 432 29.66 1.10 9.60
C GLY A 432 28.39 0.29 9.75
N VAL A 433 28.56 -1.03 9.83
CA VAL A 433 27.45 -1.99 9.92
C VAL A 433 27.44 -2.59 11.31
N ILE A 434 26.33 -2.41 12.03
CA ILE A 434 26.09 -3.07 13.31
C ILE A 434 25.07 -4.19 13.16
N ARG A 435 25.34 -5.35 13.76
CA ARG A 435 24.39 -6.46 13.88
C ARG A 435 24.23 -6.85 15.34
N PHE A 436 22.99 -7.10 15.75
CA PHE A 436 22.65 -7.53 17.11
C PHE A 436 21.25 -8.12 17.15
N CYS A 437 20.96 -8.84 18.23
CA CYS A 437 19.63 -9.27 18.62
C CYS A 437 19.15 -8.37 19.77
N TYR A 438 18.01 -7.70 19.59
CA TYR A 438 17.37 -6.92 20.64
C TYR A 438 16.33 -7.75 21.39
N CYS A 439 16.42 -7.78 22.71
CA CYS A 439 15.60 -8.59 23.60
C CYS A 439 14.98 -7.71 24.68
N ARG A 440 13.74 -8.01 25.09
CA ARG A 440 13.12 -7.43 26.29
C ARG A 440 12.06 -8.35 26.87
N GLY A 441 11.65 -8.08 28.11
CA GLY A 441 10.56 -8.78 28.79
C GLY A 441 9.20 -8.38 28.24
N TRP A 442 8.21 -9.27 28.36
CA TRP A 442 6.84 -9.01 27.92
C TRP A 442 6.20 -7.83 28.67
N GLU A 443 6.49 -7.71 29.96
CA GLU A 443 6.02 -6.64 30.85
C GLU A 443 6.52 -5.26 30.38
N VAL A 444 7.66 -5.23 29.71
CA VAL A 444 8.23 -4.02 29.12
C VAL A 444 7.47 -3.66 27.85
N CYS A 445 7.17 -4.63 26.98
CA CYS A 445 6.38 -4.40 25.77
C CYS A 445 5.00 -3.82 26.11
N GLU A 446 4.31 -4.38 27.11
CA GLU A 446 3.02 -3.86 27.59
C GLU A 446 3.13 -2.43 28.12
N ARG A 447 4.17 -2.13 28.89
CA ARG A 447 4.39 -0.78 29.43
C ARG A 447 4.65 0.25 28.32
N VAL A 448 5.49 -0.09 27.35
CA VAL A 448 5.76 0.78 26.19
C VAL A 448 4.47 0.99 25.40
N ARG A 449 3.67 -0.06 25.16
CA ARG A 449 2.37 0.04 24.50
C ARG A 449 1.40 0.94 25.26
N SER A 450 1.24 0.74 26.57
CA SER A 450 0.33 1.53 27.42
C SER A 450 0.71 3.02 27.49
N ASN A 451 1.99 3.36 27.33
CA ASN A 451 2.45 4.74 27.29
C ASN A 451 2.20 5.42 25.93
N HIS A 452 1.84 4.67 24.88
CA HIS A 452 1.44 5.21 23.60
C HIS A 452 -0.09 5.33 23.55
N ALA A 453 -0.60 6.57 23.72
CA ALA A 453 -2.04 6.86 23.77
C ALA A 453 -2.82 6.42 22.51
N LEU A 454 -2.13 6.27 21.37
CA LEU A 454 -2.69 5.86 20.08
C LEU A 454 -2.28 4.43 19.67
N SER A 455 -1.80 3.60 20.60
CA SER A 455 -1.28 2.28 20.26
C SER A 455 -2.42 1.31 19.89
N PRO A 456 -2.38 0.68 18.70
CA PRO A 456 -3.38 -0.30 18.31
C PRO A 456 -3.43 -1.51 19.25
N LYS A 457 -4.55 -2.23 19.25
CA LYS A 457 -4.71 -3.46 20.04
C LYS A 457 -3.72 -4.52 19.56
N TRP A 458 -3.31 -5.40 20.47
CA TRP A 458 -2.57 -6.60 20.07
C TRP A 458 -3.40 -7.44 19.10
N PRO A 459 -2.77 -8.07 18.09
CA PRO A 459 -3.43 -9.07 17.28
C PRO A 459 -4.00 -10.20 18.16
N PRO A 460 -5.16 -10.79 17.82
CA PRO A 460 -5.70 -11.92 18.55
C PRO A 460 -4.71 -13.10 18.61
N GLY A 461 -4.42 -13.56 19.84
CA GLY A 461 -3.47 -14.65 20.09
C GLY A 461 -2.00 -14.26 19.86
N PHE A 462 -1.70 -12.96 19.81
CA PHE A 462 -0.33 -12.47 19.71
C PHE A 462 0.52 -12.92 20.90
N ARG A 463 1.68 -13.50 20.61
CA ARG A 463 2.75 -13.71 21.57
C ARG A 463 4.03 -13.17 20.95
N GLU A 464 4.51 -12.04 21.46
CA GLU A 464 5.78 -11.50 21.00
C GLU A 464 6.91 -12.48 21.33
N ARG A 465 7.98 -12.44 20.52
CA ARG A 465 9.25 -12.98 20.96
C ARG A 465 9.67 -12.14 22.17
N HIS A 466 9.93 -12.76 23.31
CA HIS A 466 10.40 -12.05 24.51
C HIS A 466 11.54 -12.81 25.17
N GLY A 467 12.31 -12.09 25.99
CA GLY A 467 13.49 -12.60 26.68
C GLY A 467 14.63 -13.00 25.73
N ILE A 468 15.58 -13.80 26.23
CA ILE A 468 16.77 -14.23 25.48
C ILE A 468 16.53 -15.55 24.72
N GLY A 469 15.50 -16.32 25.11
CA GLY A 469 15.24 -17.65 24.53
C GLY A 469 14.99 -17.64 23.02
N TRP A 470 14.41 -16.57 22.48
CA TRP A 470 14.22 -16.46 21.03
C TRP A 470 15.55 -16.29 20.27
N VAL A 471 16.59 -15.72 20.89
CA VAL A 471 17.93 -15.56 20.26
C VAL A 471 18.54 -16.93 19.98
N ALA A 472 18.43 -17.87 20.91
CA ALA A 472 18.90 -19.24 20.71
C ALA A 472 18.15 -19.92 19.56
N MET A 473 16.82 -19.73 19.47
CA MET A 473 16.04 -20.23 18.33
C MET A 473 16.43 -19.58 17.01
N ASP A 474 16.71 -18.28 16.99
CA ASP A 474 17.12 -17.54 15.80
C ASP A 474 18.51 -17.98 15.31
N ARG A 475 19.47 -18.16 16.23
CA ARG A 475 20.77 -18.78 15.94
C ARG A 475 20.59 -20.17 15.32
N LEU A 476 19.75 -21.01 15.91
CA LEU A 476 19.48 -22.35 15.38
C LEU A 476 18.89 -22.29 13.97
N LYS A 477 17.93 -21.39 13.71
CA LYS A 477 17.36 -21.19 12.36
C LYS A 477 18.43 -20.77 11.35
N ARG A 478 19.30 -19.80 11.69
CA ARG A 478 20.39 -19.36 10.81
C ARG A 478 21.39 -20.47 10.52
N VAL A 479 21.75 -21.27 11.53
CA VAL A 479 22.60 -22.45 11.34
C VAL A 479 21.92 -23.46 10.41
N GLN A 480 20.64 -23.76 10.63
CA GLN A 480 19.88 -24.66 9.76
C GLN A 480 19.79 -24.14 8.32
N GLN A 481 19.60 -22.83 8.11
CA GLN A 481 19.56 -22.23 6.78
C GLN A 481 20.92 -22.32 6.08
N LYS A 482 22.02 -22.00 6.79
CA LYS A 482 23.38 -22.17 6.27
C LYS A 482 23.68 -23.62 5.91
N LEU A 483 23.28 -24.56 6.77
CA LEU A 483 23.43 -25.99 6.51
C LEU A 483 22.65 -26.40 5.27
N ARG A 484 21.38 -26.02 5.12
CA ARG A 484 20.58 -26.32 3.92
C ARG A 484 21.15 -25.72 2.64
N SER A 485 21.69 -24.49 2.72
CA SER A 485 22.32 -23.85 1.55
C SER A 485 23.62 -24.54 1.13
N LYS A 486 24.32 -25.17 2.08
CA LYS A 486 25.62 -25.82 1.85
C LYS A 486 25.49 -27.32 1.57
N PHE A 487 24.43 -27.93 2.08
CA PHE A 487 24.09 -29.35 1.98
C PHE A 487 22.58 -29.44 1.67
N PRO A 488 22.19 -29.32 0.39
CA PRO A 488 20.78 -29.33 -0.02
C PRO A 488 20.17 -30.75 -0.01
N ASP A 489 21.00 -31.79 0.01
CA ASP A 489 20.64 -33.21 0.19
C ASP A 489 20.77 -33.63 1.67
#